data_AF-A0A919JVG6-F1
#
_entry.id   AF-A0A919JVG6-F1
#
_cell.length_a   1.000
_cell.length_b   1.000
_cell.length_c   1.000
_cell.angle_alpha   90.00
_cell.angle_beta   90.00
_cell.angle_gamma   90.00
#
_symmetry.space_group_name_H-M   'P 1'
#
loop_
_entity.id
_entity.type
_entity.pdbx_description
1 polymer ?
#
loop_
_entity_poly.entity_id
_entity_poly.type
_entity_poly.pdbx_seq_one_letter_code
_entity_poly.pdbx_strand_id
1 'polypeptide(L)'
;MGVHLEQWWAQFLEASDRFDAAYLVEGLSDLIGPHIRAPLLRREVKIAADTVVRYLERPASAERAEQAREATERLSRTLERIRERSTGAAIATDEAAILEQALRGEYAAAAAAAERLVDAKRLQRLFVTALRLERFDIPMALRLLEGGQNPREAVRSGHLIGRYSWWPSWLLRIVTERALAGTLDEDTITALDKCAYAELTPLQANLARKLLGGNEALIATAAHRLMSLGETDAAARLREGDVTAVALAARLSAL
;
A
#
# COMPACT_ATOMS: atom_id res chain seq x y z
N MET A 1 12.71 15.74 4.66
CA MET A 1 11.99 14.44 4.67
C MET A 1 12.42 13.70 5.92
N GLY A 2 11.47 13.43 6.82
CA GLY A 2 11.75 12.64 8.03
C GLY A 2 11.95 11.18 7.68
N VAL A 3 12.73 10.48 8.50
CA VAL A 3 12.82 9.01 8.46
C VAL A 3 11.59 8.44 9.14
N HIS A 4 10.97 7.43 8.54
CA HIS A 4 9.82 6.76 9.14
C HIS A 4 10.29 5.81 10.25
N LEU A 5 9.57 5.82 11.37
CA LEU A 5 9.85 4.94 12.50
C LEU A 5 9.39 3.51 12.19
N GLU A 6 9.91 2.53 12.94
CA GLU A 6 9.51 1.12 12.85
C GLU A 6 7.99 0.93 12.89
N GLN A 7 7.29 1.62 13.80
CA GLN A 7 5.83 1.55 13.94
C GLN A 7 5.08 2.00 12.68
N TRP A 8 5.70 2.83 11.84
CA TRP A 8 5.13 3.21 10.55
C TRP A 8 5.22 2.04 9.57
N TRP A 9 6.39 1.41 9.46
CA TRP A 9 6.61 0.25 8.59
C TRP A 9 5.81 -1.00 9.02
N ALA A 10 5.63 -1.19 10.33
CA ALA A 10 4.87 -2.31 10.89
C ALA A 10 3.41 -2.34 10.41
N GLN A 11 2.82 -1.17 10.10
CA GLN A 11 1.45 -1.08 9.61
C GLN A 11 1.21 -1.83 8.29
N PHE A 12 2.23 -2.03 7.44
CA PHE A 12 2.10 -2.87 6.25
C PHE A 12 1.88 -4.35 6.61
N LEU A 13 2.60 -4.84 7.62
CA LEU A 13 2.52 -6.22 8.07
C LEU A 13 1.16 -6.48 8.73
N GLU A 14 0.66 -5.51 9.50
CA GLU A 14 -0.66 -5.57 10.13
C GLU A 14 -1.82 -5.52 9.12
N ALA A 15 -1.59 -4.96 7.93
CA ALA A 15 -2.64 -4.75 6.93
C ALA A 15 -2.89 -5.96 6.01
N SER A 16 -2.06 -7.02 6.08
CA SER A 16 -2.21 -8.20 5.22
C SER A 16 -1.77 -9.49 5.90
N ASP A 17 -2.65 -10.49 5.90
CA ASP A 17 -2.35 -11.86 6.32
C ASP A 17 -1.52 -12.65 5.28
N ARG A 18 -1.33 -12.09 4.07
CA ARG A 18 -0.67 -12.76 2.92
C ARG A 18 0.71 -12.18 2.60
N PHE A 19 1.39 -11.64 3.61
CA PHE A 19 2.69 -11.00 3.44
C PHE A 19 3.77 -11.98 2.94
N ASP A 20 4.36 -11.67 1.79
CA ASP A 20 5.45 -12.44 1.17
C ASP A 20 6.81 -12.04 1.76
N ALA A 21 7.11 -12.68 2.89
CA ALA A 21 8.36 -12.48 3.62
C ALA A 21 9.60 -12.84 2.79
N ALA A 22 9.51 -13.86 1.93
CA ALA A 22 10.62 -14.27 1.07
C ALA A 22 10.99 -13.16 0.09
N TYR A 23 10.00 -12.61 -0.60
CA TYR A 23 10.16 -11.48 -1.51
C TYR A 23 10.71 -10.23 -0.81
N LEU A 24 10.24 -9.94 0.41
CA LEU A 24 10.75 -8.81 1.18
C LEU A 24 12.24 -8.98 1.53
N VAL A 25 12.64 -10.13 2.07
CA VAL A 25 14.03 -10.40 2.48
C VAL A 25 14.97 -10.35 1.28
N GLU A 26 14.56 -10.93 0.15
CA GLU A 26 15.31 -10.86 -1.11
C GLU A 26 15.48 -9.40 -1.57
N GLY A 27 14.39 -8.64 -1.65
CA GLY A 27 14.45 -7.25 -2.08
C GLY A 27 15.22 -6.32 -1.14
N LEU A 28 15.14 -6.54 0.18
CA LEU A 28 15.98 -5.82 1.15
C LEU A 28 17.46 -6.15 0.93
N SER A 29 17.79 -7.42 0.69
CA SER A 29 19.16 -7.87 0.41
C SER A 29 19.73 -7.24 -0.85
N ASP A 30 18.93 -7.11 -1.90
CA ASP A 30 19.31 -6.45 -3.15
C ASP A 30 19.50 -4.93 -3.00
N LEU A 31 18.64 -4.28 -2.20
CA LEU A 31 18.74 -2.84 -1.95
C LEU A 31 19.93 -2.48 -1.05
N ILE A 32 20.18 -3.25 0.02
CA ILE A 32 21.16 -2.94 1.06
C ILE A 32 22.53 -3.56 0.75
N GLY A 33 22.57 -4.75 0.17
CA GLY A 33 23.79 -5.51 -0.11
C GLY A 33 24.90 -4.72 -0.84
N PRO A 34 24.60 -3.89 -1.85
CA PRO A 34 25.59 -3.05 -2.52
C PRO A 34 26.31 -2.06 -1.60
N HIS A 35 25.70 -1.66 -0.48
CA HIS A 35 26.26 -0.71 0.48
C HIS A 35 27.23 -1.35 1.49
N ILE A 36 27.20 -2.67 1.65
CA ILE A 36 28.13 -3.39 2.53
C ILE A 36 29.52 -3.37 1.89
N ARG A 37 30.41 -2.50 2.36
CA ARG A 37 31.72 -2.25 1.72
C ARG A 37 32.67 -3.44 1.80
N ALA A 38 32.62 -4.21 2.88
CA ALA A 38 33.50 -5.37 3.08
C ALA A 38 33.02 -6.58 2.24
N PRO A 39 33.76 -7.03 1.20
CA PRO A 39 33.27 -8.04 0.28
C PRO A 39 33.01 -9.40 0.93
N LEU A 40 33.84 -9.79 1.91
CA LEU A 40 33.67 -11.04 2.65
C LEU A 40 32.40 -11.01 3.51
N LEU A 41 32.13 -9.87 4.17
CA LEU A 41 30.90 -9.70 4.95
C LEU A 41 29.68 -9.68 4.04
N ARG A 42 29.74 -8.99 2.90
CA ARG A 42 28.67 -8.98 1.89
C ARG A 42 28.35 -10.40 1.41
N ARG A 43 29.38 -11.23 1.17
CA ARG A 43 29.20 -12.64 0.79
C ARG A 43 28.52 -13.44 1.89
N GLU A 44 28.92 -13.25 3.14
CA GLU A 44 28.31 -13.94 4.28
C GLU A 44 26.82 -13.59 4.43
N VAL A 45 26.50 -12.31 4.32
CA VAL A 45 25.11 -11.81 4.34
C VAL A 45 24.30 -12.42 3.20
N LYS A 46 24.84 -12.45 1.98
CA LYS A 46 24.15 -13.08 0.83
C LYS A 46 23.85 -14.56 1.09
N ILE A 47 24.80 -15.32 1.62
CA ILE A 47 24.59 -16.75 1.94
C ILE A 47 23.49 -16.93 2.98
N ALA A 48 23.48 -16.08 4.01
CA ALA A 48 22.44 -16.10 5.03
C ALA A 48 21.06 -15.75 4.44
N ALA A 49 20.97 -14.69 3.63
CA ALA A 49 19.76 -14.29 2.92
C ALA A 49 19.23 -15.41 2.01
N ASP A 50 20.06 -15.98 1.14
CA ASP A 50 19.67 -17.09 0.24
C ASP A 50 19.13 -18.30 1.04
N THR A 51 19.65 -18.54 2.24
CA THR A 51 19.23 -19.66 3.10
C THR A 51 17.89 -19.37 3.76
N VAL A 52 17.71 -18.17 4.30
CA VAL A 52 16.44 -17.72 4.89
C VAL A 52 15.34 -17.64 3.85
N VAL A 53 15.60 -17.09 2.66
CA VAL A 53 14.62 -17.02 1.56
C VAL A 53 14.12 -18.42 1.18
N ARG A 54 15.03 -19.40 1.00
CA ARG A 54 14.65 -20.80 0.71
C ARG A 54 13.78 -21.45 1.80
N TYR A 55 13.92 -21.03 3.04
CA TYR A 55 13.04 -21.43 4.13
C TYR A 55 11.68 -20.71 4.03
N LEU A 56 11.66 -19.39 3.86
CA LEU A 56 10.44 -18.59 3.75
C LEU A 56 9.56 -18.99 2.55
N GLU A 57 10.16 -19.46 1.45
CA GLU A 57 9.42 -20.04 0.32
C GLU A 57 8.73 -21.39 0.66
N ARG A 58 9.26 -22.14 1.64
CA ARG A 58 8.75 -23.45 2.06
C ARG A 58 8.82 -23.62 3.59
N PRO A 59 7.97 -22.89 4.33
CA PRO A 59 8.09 -22.78 5.79
C PRO A 59 7.75 -24.07 6.56
N ALA A 60 7.09 -25.04 5.90
CA ALA A 60 6.76 -26.32 6.51
C ALA A 60 7.96 -27.27 6.72
N SER A 61 9.14 -26.95 6.18
CA SER A 61 10.33 -27.78 6.32
C SER A 61 11.12 -27.43 7.58
N ALA A 62 11.08 -28.33 8.58
CA ALA A 62 11.83 -28.16 9.83
C ALA A 62 13.36 -28.09 9.61
N GLU A 63 13.88 -28.89 8.68
CA GLU A 63 15.31 -28.86 8.31
C GLU A 63 15.72 -27.48 7.77
N ARG A 64 14.93 -26.90 6.86
CA ARG A 64 15.20 -25.56 6.32
C ARG A 64 15.05 -24.47 7.37
N ALA A 65 14.09 -24.62 8.28
CA ALA A 65 13.91 -23.70 9.39
C ALA A 65 15.18 -23.66 10.26
N GLU A 66 15.75 -24.82 10.56
CA GLU A 66 16.97 -24.91 11.36
C GLU A 66 18.17 -24.33 10.62
N GLN A 67 18.35 -24.68 9.34
CA GLN A 67 19.42 -24.11 8.51
C GLN A 67 19.34 -22.57 8.41
N ALA A 68 18.12 -22.02 8.31
CA ALA A 68 17.89 -20.57 8.29
C ALA A 68 18.25 -19.90 9.62
N ARG A 69 17.92 -20.53 10.75
CA ARG A 69 18.32 -20.06 12.09
C ARG A 69 19.83 -20.09 12.25
N GLU A 70 20.47 -21.22 11.96
CA GLU A 70 21.92 -21.39 12.06
C GLU A 70 22.68 -20.38 11.19
N ALA A 71 22.20 -20.12 9.97
CA ALA A 71 22.78 -19.13 9.08
C ALA A 71 22.67 -17.71 9.65
N THR A 72 21.52 -17.36 10.22
CA THR A 72 21.28 -16.05 10.86
C THR A 72 22.14 -15.89 12.12
N GLU A 73 22.26 -16.92 12.95
CA GLU A 73 23.11 -16.93 14.14
C GLU A 73 24.60 -16.86 13.80
N ARG A 74 25.03 -17.52 12.73
CA ARG A 74 26.42 -17.46 12.25
C ARG A 74 26.77 -16.05 11.76
N LEU A 75 25.85 -15.39 11.05
CA LEU A 75 26.01 -13.99 10.66
C LEU A 75 26.10 -13.09 11.91
N SER A 76 25.19 -13.27 12.86
CA SER A 76 25.17 -12.52 14.12
C SER A 76 26.50 -12.60 14.87
N ARG A 77 26.99 -13.82 15.11
CA ARG A 77 28.30 -14.06 15.75
C ARG A 77 29.46 -13.44 14.96
N THR A 78 29.36 -13.43 13.64
CA THR A 78 30.38 -12.80 12.79
C THR A 78 30.38 -11.29 12.96
N LEU A 79 29.21 -10.66 12.97
CA LEU A 79 29.07 -9.22 13.21
C LEU A 79 29.58 -8.84 14.61
N GLU A 80 29.21 -9.59 15.64
CA GLU A 80 29.68 -9.36 17.01
C GLU A 80 31.21 -9.43 17.10
N ARG A 81 31.80 -10.51 16.58
CA ARG A 81 33.26 -10.69 16.54
C ARG A 81 33.97 -9.58 15.78
N ILE A 82 33.38 -9.06 14.70
CA ILE A 82 33.95 -7.92 13.96
C ILE A 82 33.88 -6.66 14.83
N ARG A 83 32.75 -6.39 15.51
CA ARG A 83 32.61 -5.25 16.43
C ARG A 83 33.61 -5.30 17.58
N GLU A 84 33.78 -6.47 18.22
CA GLU A 84 34.72 -6.66 19.33
C GLU A 84 36.20 -6.48 18.93
N ARG A 85 36.57 -7.00 17.75
CA ARG A 85 37.98 -7.03 17.30
C ARG A 85 38.41 -5.80 16.50
N SER A 86 37.45 -5.04 15.97
CA SER A 86 37.76 -3.84 15.19
C SER A 86 37.93 -2.65 16.13
N THR A 87 39.10 -2.55 16.76
CA THR A 87 39.53 -1.33 17.44
C THR A 87 39.69 -0.20 16.41
N GLY A 88 38.68 0.67 16.31
CA GLY A 88 38.65 1.85 15.43
C GLY A 88 38.17 1.55 14.01
N ALA A 89 36.88 1.81 13.75
CA ALA A 89 36.20 2.08 12.46
C ALA A 89 36.57 1.30 11.16
N ALA A 90 37.42 0.27 11.20
CA ALA A 90 38.01 -0.30 10.00
C ALA A 90 37.01 -1.09 9.12
N ILE A 91 35.98 -1.69 9.74
CA ILE A 91 34.94 -2.43 9.05
C ILE A 91 33.58 -1.94 9.57
N ALA A 92 32.84 -1.21 8.73
CA ALA A 92 31.46 -0.85 9.02
C ALA A 92 30.57 -2.11 8.95
N THR A 93 29.75 -2.32 9.97
CA THR A 93 28.86 -3.48 10.10
C THR A 93 27.39 -3.09 10.11
N ASP A 94 27.07 -1.80 10.11
CA ASP A 94 25.71 -1.27 10.25
C ASP A 94 24.78 -1.80 9.16
N GLU A 95 25.18 -1.74 7.88
CA GLU A 95 24.33 -2.22 6.77
C GLU A 95 24.08 -3.73 6.83
N ALA A 96 25.06 -4.50 7.32
CA ALA A 96 24.90 -5.94 7.51
C ALA A 96 24.02 -6.27 8.72
N ALA A 97 24.05 -5.46 9.78
CA ALA A 97 23.18 -5.59 10.94
C ALA A 97 21.71 -5.28 10.60
N ILE A 98 21.45 -4.36 9.66
CA ILE A 98 20.10 -4.11 9.14
C ILE A 98 19.54 -5.38 8.47
N LEU A 99 20.35 -6.05 7.64
CA LEU A 99 19.92 -7.30 7.02
C LEU A 99 19.77 -8.43 8.05
N GLU A 100 20.63 -8.51 9.05
CA GLU A 100 20.47 -9.44 10.17
C GLU A 100 19.09 -9.31 10.85
N GLN A 101 18.60 -8.09 11.07
CA GLN A 101 17.23 -7.84 11.59
C GLN A 101 16.16 -8.41 10.65
N ALA A 102 16.25 -8.14 9.35
CA ALA A 102 15.31 -8.68 8.37
C ALA A 102 15.31 -10.23 8.36
N LEU A 103 16.48 -10.85 8.47
CA LEU A 103 16.62 -12.32 8.52
C LEU A 103 15.98 -12.94 9.78
N ARG A 104 15.89 -12.19 10.88
CA ARG A 104 15.16 -12.58 12.09
C ARG A 104 13.65 -12.39 12.02
N GLY A 105 13.14 -11.79 10.94
CA GLY A 105 11.73 -11.44 10.81
C GLY A 105 11.37 -10.04 11.34
N GLU A 106 12.36 -9.25 11.77
CA GLU A 106 12.19 -7.88 12.26
C GLU A 106 12.12 -6.88 11.08
N TYR A 107 11.20 -7.15 10.14
CA TYR A 107 11.11 -6.46 8.84
C TYR A 107 10.91 -4.95 8.97
N ALA A 108 10.06 -4.52 9.90
CA ALA A 108 9.76 -3.11 10.12
C ALA A 108 10.96 -2.35 10.69
N ALA A 109 11.69 -2.97 11.63
CA ALA A 109 12.91 -2.41 12.21
C ALA A 109 14.00 -2.28 11.15
N ALA A 110 14.20 -3.35 10.36
CA ALA A 110 15.14 -3.35 9.25
C ALA A 110 14.83 -2.25 8.22
N ALA A 111 13.57 -2.04 7.87
CA ALA A 111 13.15 -0.99 6.94
C ALA A 111 13.42 0.42 7.49
N ALA A 112 13.07 0.67 8.76
CA ALA A 112 13.33 1.95 9.41
C ALA A 112 14.83 2.29 9.42
N ALA A 113 15.68 1.30 9.70
CA ALA A 113 17.13 1.48 9.68
C ALA A 113 17.69 1.63 8.25
N ALA A 114 17.11 0.94 7.26
CA ALA A 114 17.52 0.99 5.87
C ALA A 114 17.14 2.30 5.16
N GLU A 115 16.13 3.03 5.63
CA GLU A 115 15.53 4.14 4.88
C GLU A 115 16.52 5.22 4.46
N ARG A 116 17.46 5.59 5.34
CA ARG A 116 18.52 6.57 5.03
C ARG A 116 19.49 6.09 3.95
N LEU A 117 19.60 4.78 3.78
CA LEU A 117 20.53 4.14 2.86
C LEU A 117 19.95 4.03 1.46
N VAL A 118 18.68 3.64 1.35
CA VAL A 118 18.06 3.19 0.08
C VAL A 118 16.88 4.03 -0.39
N ASP A 119 16.49 5.06 0.37
CA ASP A 119 15.32 5.94 0.17
C ASP A 119 13.96 5.27 0.44
N ALA A 120 13.06 6.05 1.04
CA ALA A 120 11.74 5.59 1.46
C ALA A 120 10.90 5.07 0.30
N LYS A 121 10.97 5.67 -0.89
CA LYS A 121 10.14 5.28 -2.04
C LYS A 121 10.44 3.87 -2.53
N ARG A 122 11.72 3.47 -2.49
CA ARG A 122 12.13 2.11 -2.90
C ARG A 122 11.64 1.07 -1.89
N LEU A 123 11.76 1.36 -0.60
CA LEU A 123 11.23 0.51 0.47
C LEU A 123 9.71 0.42 0.42
N GLN A 124 9.01 1.54 0.27
CA GLN A 124 7.54 1.55 0.13
C GLN A 124 7.08 0.67 -1.03
N ARG A 125 7.71 0.78 -2.20
CA ARG A 125 7.42 -0.11 -3.34
C ARG A 125 7.63 -1.57 -2.99
N LEU A 126 8.73 -1.90 -2.32
CA LEU A 126 9.03 -3.26 -1.91
C LEU A 126 7.95 -3.81 -0.96
N PHE A 127 7.64 -3.07 0.11
CA PHE A 127 6.61 -3.45 1.10
C PHE A 127 5.23 -3.61 0.47
N VAL A 128 4.79 -2.64 -0.33
CA VAL A 128 3.48 -2.68 -1.00
C VAL A 128 3.36 -3.88 -1.95
N THR A 129 4.44 -4.23 -2.64
CA THR A 129 4.47 -5.40 -3.54
C THR A 129 4.46 -6.72 -2.77
N ALA A 130 5.11 -6.75 -1.59
CA ALA A 130 5.15 -7.91 -0.71
C ALA A 130 3.78 -8.26 -0.09
N LEU A 131 2.80 -7.35 -0.09
CA LEU A 131 1.48 -7.62 0.50
C LEU A 131 0.69 -8.74 -0.21
N ARG A 132 1.00 -9.03 -1.48
CA ARG A 132 0.33 -10.05 -2.34
C ARG A 132 -1.20 -10.06 -2.26
N LEU A 133 -1.80 -8.89 -2.05
CA LEU A 133 -3.25 -8.75 -1.95
C LEU A 133 -3.91 -8.98 -3.30
N GLU A 134 -4.98 -9.78 -3.32
CA GLU A 134 -5.79 -9.96 -4.52
C GLU A 134 -6.54 -8.67 -4.86
N ARG A 135 -6.61 -8.35 -6.17
CA ARG A 135 -7.30 -7.17 -6.69
C ARG A 135 -6.89 -5.89 -5.96
N PHE A 136 -5.57 -5.69 -5.83
CA PHE A 136 -4.97 -4.56 -5.13
C PHE A 136 -4.28 -3.62 -6.11
N ASP A 137 -4.57 -2.33 -6.01
CA ASP A 137 -3.97 -1.31 -6.85
C ASP A 137 -2.66 -0.78 -6.22
N ILE A 138 -1.54 -1.41 -6.59
CA ILE A 138 -0.19 -1.03 -6.13
C ILE A 138 0.14 0.43 -6.50
N PRO A 139 -0.03 0.90 -7.77
CA PRO A 139 0.20 2.30 -8.13
C PRO A 139 -0.60 3.29 -7.26
N MET A 140 -1.85 2.98 -6.93
CA MET A 140 -2.68 3.81 -6.07
C MET A 140 -2.12 3.90 -4.66
N ALA A 141 -1.84 2.76 -4.03
CA ALA A 141 -1.31 2.71 -2.67
C ALA A 141 0.00 3.52 -2.56
N LEU A 142 0.89 3.40 -3.55
CA LEU A 142 2.11 4.20 -3.60
C LEU A 142 1.83 5.70 -3.74
N ARG A 143 0.86 6.10 -4.57
CA ARG A 143 0.47 7.51 -4.70
C ARG A 143 -0.11 8.08 -3.40
N LEU A 144 -0.88 7.29 -2.66
CA LEU A 144 -1.45 7.69 -1.36
C LEU A 144 -0.35 7.89 -0.30
N LEU A 145 0.64 6.99 -0.27
CA LEU A 145 1.83 7.12 0.58
C LEU A 145 2.63 8.39 0.23
N GLU A 146 2.83 8.65 -1.07
CA GLU A 146 3.47 9.90 -1.52
C GLU A 146 2.64 11.15 -1.17
N GLY A 147 1.31 11.01 -1.09
CA GLY A 147 0.37 12.03 -0.62
C GLY A 147 0.36 12.23 0.90
N GLY A 148 1.15 11.46 1.65
CA GLY A 148 1.31 11.60 3.11
C GLY A 148 0.39 10.72 3.96
N GLN A 149 -0.37 9.81 3.35
CA GLN A 149 -1.15 8.84 4.13
C GLN A 149 -0.25 7.82 4.83
N ASN A 150 -0.76 7.28 5.94
CA ASN A 150 -0.09 6.16 6.59
C ASN A 150 -0.30 4.84 5.80
N PRO A 151 0.56 3.82 6.02
CA PRO A 151 0.46 2.56 5.29
C PRO A 151 -0.87 1.85 5.44
N ARG A 152 -1.47 1.89 6.63
CA ARG A 152 -2.76 1.24 6.88
C ARG A 152 -3.86 1.82 6.00
N GLU A 153 -3.96 3.13 5.91
CA GLU A 153 -4.94 3.84 5.07
C GLU A 153 -4.68 3.64 3.58
N ALA A 154 -3.41 3.71 3.16
CA ALA A 154 -3.03 3.51 1.78
C ALA A 154 -3.33 2.08 1.29
N VAL A 155 -3.06 1.07 2.13
CA VAL A 155 -3.38 -0.33 1.82
C VAL A 155 -4.89 -0.56 1.81
N ARG A 156 -5.63 -0.04 2.80
CA ARG A 156 -7.10 -0.13 2.81
C ARG A 156 -7.71 0.45 1.53
N SER A 157 -7.29 1.66 1.16
CA SER A 157 -7.79 2.35 -0.04
C SER A 157 -7.40 1.62 -1.33
N GLY A 158 -6.15 1.14 -1.43
CA GLY A 158 -5.69 0.36 -2.57
C GLY A 158 -6.46 -0.97 -2.73
N HIS A 159 -6.86 -1.60 -1.63
CA HIS A 159 -7.67 -2.82 -1.66
C HIS A 159 -9.12 -2.53 -2.04
N LEU A 160 -9.71 -1.48 -1.45
CA LEU A 160 -11.06 -1.03 -1.77
C LEU A 160 -11.18 -0.71 -3.27
N ILE A 161 -10.27 0.09 -3.82
CA ILE A 161 -10.32 0.54 -5.22
C ILE A 161 -9.95 -0.58 -6.18
N GLY A 162 -8.96 -1.42 -5.86
CA GLY A 162 -8.47 -2.44 -6.80
C GLY A 162 -9.52 -3.49 -7.19
N ARG A 163 -10.53 -3.74 -6.34
CA ARG A 163 -11.73 -4.54 -6.66
C ARG A 163 -12.53 -3.93 -7.83
N TYR A 164 -12.50 -2.62 -7.95
CA TYR A 164 -13.26 -1.83 -8.91
C TYR A 164 -12.41 -1.35 -10.08
N SER A 165 -11.28 -2.01 -10.37
CA SER A 165 -10.40 -1.69 -11.49
C SER A 165 -11.11 -1.71 -12.86
N TRP A 166 -12.27 -2.36 -12.97
CA TRP A 166 -13.13 -2.38 -14.15
C TRP A 166 -13.99 -1.11 -14.32
N TRP A 167 -14.08 -0.24 -13.31
CA TRP A 167 -14.89 0.97 -13.40
C TRP A 167 -14.38 1.90 -14.52
N PRO A 168 -15.30 2.68 -15.14
CA PRO A 168 -14.93 3.76 -16.04
C PRO A 168 -13.88 4.71 -15.43
N SER A 169 -12.92 5.15 -16.26
CA SER A 169 -11.79 5.99 -15.83
C SER A 169 -12.17 7.27 -15.07
N TRP A 170 -13.37 7.82 -15.34
CA TRP A 170 -13.87 9.00 -14.64
C TRP A 170 -14.34 8.73 -13.21
N LEU A 171 -14.88 7.54 -12.92
CA LEU A 171 -15.21 7.10 -11.55
C LEU A 171 -13.93 6.78 -10.78
N LEU A 172 -12.98 6.11 -11.44
CA LEU A 172 -11.65 5.87 -10.86
C LEU A 172 -10.95 7.18 -10.49
N ARG A 173 -11.08 8.23 -11.30
CA ARG A 173 -10.55 9.56 -10.97
C ARG A 173 -11.19 10.15 -9.72
N ILE A 174 -12.51 10.11 -9.60
CA ILE A 174 -13.24 10.66 -8.44
C ILE A 174 -12.89 9.90 -7.16
N VAL A 175 -12.85 8.56 -7.21
CA VAL A 175 -12.50 7.75 -6.04
C VAL A 175 -11.05 7.98 -5.61
N THR A 176 -10.15 8.20 -6.58
CA THR A 176 -8.75 8.58 -6.32
C THR A 176 -8.63 9.94 -5.63
N GLU A 177 -9.32 10.96 -6.14
CA GLU A 177 -9.31 12.31 -5.58
C GLU A 177 -9.84 12.31 -4.13
N ARG A 178 -10.92 11.57 -3.87
CA ARG A 178 -11.47 11.40 -2.51
C ARG A 178 -10.58 10.57 -1.60
N ALA A 179 -9.95 9.52 -2.13
CA ALA A 179 -8.97 8.74 -1.38
C ALA A 179 -7.82 9.63 -0.92
N LEU A 180 -7.22 10.41 -1.82
CA LEU A 180 -6.14 11.35 -1.51
C LEU A 180 -6.55 12.41 -0.48
N ALA A 181 -7.81 12.89 -0.54
CA ALA A 181 -8.35 13.83 0.43
C ALA A 181 -8.66 13.20 1.81
N GLY A 182 -8.56 11.87 1.95
CA GLY A 182 -8.92 11.16 3.18
C GLY A 182 -10.44 11.12 3.43
N THR A 183 -11.26 11.41 2.43
CA THR A 183 -12.73 11.49 2.53
C THR A 183 -13.42 10.31 1.81
N LEU A 184 -12.70 9.21 1.58
CA LEU A 184 -13.24 8.02 0.96
C LEU A 184 -13.83 7.09 2.03
N ASP A 185 -15.13 6.85 1.96
CA ASP A 185 -15.86 5.90 2.81
C ASP A 185 -16.58 4.83 1.98
N GLU A 186 -17.08 3.80 2.68
CA GLU A 186 -17.77 2.66 2.07
C GLU A 186 -19.11 3.06 1.43
N ASP A 187 -19.78 4.08 1.97
CA ASP A 187 -21.03 4.61 1.43
C ASP A 187 -20.79 5.27 0.06
N THR A 188 -19.73 6.07 -0.06
CA THR A 188 -19.28 6.66 -1.32
C THR A 188 -18.97 5.57 -2.34
N ILE A 189 -18.24 4.53 -1.96
CA ILE A 189 -17.92 3.41 -2.86
C ILE A 189 -19.20 2.71 -3.32
N THR A 190 -20.12 2.42 -2.41
CA THR A 190 -21.40 1.77 -2.73
C THR A 190 -22.23 2.61 -3.71
N ALA A 191 -22.21 3.93 -3.55
CA ALA A 191 -22.88 4.85 -4.45
C ALA A 191 -22.23 4.91 -5.84
N LEU A 192 -20.89 4.95 -5.91
CA LEU A 192 -20.15 4.90 -7.17
C LEU A 192 -20.33 3.56 -7.89
N ASP A 193 -20.42 2.46 -7.14
CA ASP A 193 -20.67 1.12 -7.70
C ASP A 193 -22.05 1.04 -8.35
N LYS A 194 -23.07 1.62 -7.71
CA LYS A 194 -24.40 1.77 -8.32
C LYS A 194 -24.34 2.58 -9.61
N CYS A 195 -23.57 3.67 -9.66
CA CYS A 195 -23.36 4.42 -10.91
C CYS A 195 -22.67 3.58 -11.99
N ALA A 196 -21.72 2.73 -11.62
CA ALA A 196 -20.98 1.88 -12.55
C ALA A 196 -21.86 0.74 -13.10
N TYR A 197 -22.70 0.13 -12.26
CA TYR A 197 -23.59 -0.99 -12.61
C TYR A 197 -24.92 -0.57 -13.25
N ALA A 198 -25.38 0.67 -13.06
CA ALA A 198 -26.72 1.09 -13.46
C ALA A 198 -26.98 1.13 -15.00
N GLU A 199 -26.14 0.53 -15.83
CA GLU A 199 -26.23 0.55 -17.30
C GLU A 199 -26.59 1.95 -17.82
N LEU A 200 -25.94 2.97 -17.25
CA LEU A 200 -26.26 4.36 -17.56
C LEU A 200 -26.03 4.60 -19.05
N THR A 201 -27.02 5.18 -19.72
CA THR A 201 -26.84 5.66 -21.09
C THR A 201 -25.72 6.71 -21.13
N PRO A 202 -25.08 6.96 -22.29
CA PRO A 202 -24.04 7.98 -22.40
C PRO A 202 -24.47 9.36 -21.87
N LEU A 203 -25.75 9.72 -22.03
CA LEU A 203 -26.32 10.97 -21.50
C LEU A 203 -26.40 10.97 -19.97
N GLN A 204 -26.87 9.87 -19.38
CA GLN A 204 -26.95 9.68 -17.92
C GLN A 204 -25.57 9.69 -17.28
N ALA A 205 -24.60 9.02 -17.88
CA ALA A 205 -23.21 9.00 -17.41
C ALA A 205 -22.57 10.40 -17.47
N ASN A 206 -22.84 11.18 -18.52
CA ASN A 206 -22.37 12.57 -18.62
C ASN A 206 -23.03 13.46 -17.54
N LEU A 207 -24.33 13.29 -17.29
CA LEU A 207 -25.03 14.00 -16.23
C LEU A 207 -24.48 13.64 -14.84
N ALA A 208 -24.31 12.35 -14.54
CA ALA A 208 -23.71 11.87 -13.30
C ALA A 208 -22.31 12.47 -13.09
N ARG A 209 -21.48 12.48 -14.13
CA ARG A 209 -20.14 13.10 -14.09
C ARG A 209 -20.20 14.58 -13.74
N LYS A 210 -21.12 15.35 -14.32
CA LYS A 210 -21.25 16.79 -14.03
C LYS A 210 -21.79 17.07 -12.63
N LEU A 211 -22.70 16.23 -12.15
CA LEU A 211 -23.22 16.30 -10.78
C LEU A 211 -22.14 15.97 -9.76
N LEU A 212 -21.38 14.89 -9.95
CA LEU A 212 -20.24 14.54 -9.07
C LEU A 212 -19.09 15.55 -9.15
N GLY A 213 -18.96 16.26 -10.27
CA GLY A 213 -18.03 17.38 -10.42
C GLY A 213 -18.46 18.68 -9.73
N GLY A 214 -19.60 18.69 -9.01
CA GLY A 214 -20.04 19.85 -8.22
C GLY A 214 -20.69 20.97 -9.02
N ASN A 215 -21.26 20.70 -10.20
CA ASN A 215 -21.95 21.74 -10.97
C ASN A 215 -23.25 22.18 -10.28
N GLU A 216 -23.20 23.29 -9.55
CA GLU A 216 -24.31 23.79 -8.73
C GLU A 216 -25.62 23.99 -9.50
N ALA A 217 -25.57 24.51 -10.73
CA ALA A 217 -26.74 24.73 -11.56
C ALA A 217 -27.44 23.41 -11.94
N LEU A 218 -26.65 22.38 -12.26
CA LEU A 218 -27.17 21.04 -12.55
C LEU A 218 -27.67 20.34 -11.30
N ILE A 219 -26.99 20.50 -10.17
CA ILE A 219 -27.41 19.97 -8.86
C ILE A 219 -28.78 20.56 -8.49
N ALA A 220 -28.95 21.88 -8.59
CA ALA A 220 -30.22 22.54 -8.31
C ALA A 220 -31.35 22.04 -9.22
N THR A 221 -31.08 21.91 -10.51
CA THR A 221 -32.03 21.41 -11.52
C THR A 221 -32.44 19.96 -11.24
N ALA A 222 -31.47 19.09 -10.98
CA ALA A 222 -31.70 17.68 -10.68
C ALA A 222 -32.43 17.49 -9.35
N ALA A 223 -32.10 18.28 -8.32
CA ALA A 223 -32.79 18.27 -7.04
C ALA A 223 -34.26 18.70 -7.20
N HIS A 224 -34.54 19.72 -8.01
CA HIS A 224 -35.92 20.13 -8.29
C HIS A 224 -36.72 19.02 -9.00
N ARG A 225 -36.11 18.32 -9.97
CA ARG A 225 -36.73 17.16 -10.62
C ARG A 225 -37.01 16.02 -9.64
N LEU A 226 -36.06 15.68 -8.78
CA LEU A 226 -36.27 14.66 -7.74
C LEU A 226 -37.45 15.02 -6.83
N MET A 227 -37.55 16.29 -6.40
CA MET A 227 -38.71 16.75 -5.63
C MET A 227 -40.02 16.58 -6.39
N SER A 228 -40.05 16.88 -7.69
CA SER A 228 -41.25 16.73 -8.53
C SER A 228 -41.70 15.27 -8.70
N LEU A 229 -40.76 14.32 -8.55
CA LEU A 229 -41.01 12.88 -8.62
C LEU A 229 -41.34 12.25 -7.26
N GLY A 230 -41.41 13.05 -6.18
CA GLY A 230 -41.67 12.58 -4.81
C GLY A 230 -40.42 12.17 -4.02
N GLU A 231 -39.23 12.27 -4.60
CA GLU A 231 -37.95 11.88 -3.99
C GLU A 231 -37.34 13.05 -3.18
N THR A 232 -38.07 13.52 -2.16
CA THR A 232 -37.72 14.76 -1.44
C THR A 232 -36.43 14.62 -0.62
N ASP A 233 -36.23 13.46 0.01
CA ASP A 233 -35.04 13.16 0.81
C ASP A 233 -33.78 13.06 -0.06
N ALA A 234 -33.90 12.42 -1.24
CA ALA A 234 -32.79 12.35 -2.18
C ALA A 234 -32.42 13.73 -2.74
N ALA A 235 -33.40 14.61 -2.95
CA ALA A 235 -33.14 15.98 -3.39
C ALA A 235 -32.38 16.81 -2.34
N ALA A 236 -32.67 16.63 -1.05
CA ALA A 236 -31.92 17.27 0.04
C ALA A 236 -30.47 16.76 0.07
N ARG A 237 -30.29 15.43 0.08
CA ARG A 237 -28.98 14.77 0.05
C ARG A 237 -28.15 15.15 -1.18
N LEU A 238 -28.77 15.33 -2.34
CA LEU A 238 -28.07 15.76 -3.56
C LEU A 238 -27.45 17.16 -3.41
N ARG A 239 -28.15 18.09 -2.73
CA ARG A 239 -27.64 19.44 -2.47
C ARG A 239 -26.48 19.43 -1.47
N GLU A 240 -26.47 18.46 -0.57
CA GLU A 240 -25.41 18.22 0.40
C GLU A 240 -24.21 17.47 -0.22
N GLY A 241 -24.28 17.11 -1.50
CA GLY A 241 -23.19 16.43 -2.22
C GLY A 241 -23.14 14.92 -2.02
N ASP A 242 -24.26 14.30 -1.58
CA ASP A 242 -24.36 12.86 -1.40
C ASP A 242 -24.30 12.12 -2.74
N VAL A 243 -23.29 11.27 -2.88
CA VAL A 243 -23.00 10.50 -4.08
C VAL A 243 -24.13 9.52 -4.43
N THR A 244 -24.85 9.01 -3.42
CA THR A 244 -26.00 8.11 -3.60
C THR A 244 -27.15 8.81 -4.30
N ALA A 245 -27.40 10.06 -3.92
CA ALA A 245 -28.42 10.89 -4.54
C ALA A 245 -28.06 11.26 -5.98
N VAL A 246 -26.75 11.37 -6.31
CA VAL A 246 -26.30 11.61 -7.68
C VAL A 246 -26.61 10.44 -8.61
N ALA A 247 -26.41 9.20 -8.16
CA ALA A 247 -26.74 8.00 -8.94
C ALA A 247 -28.24 7.97 -9.31
N LEU A 248 -29.10 8.23 -8.32
CA LEU A 248 -30.55 8.28 -8.50
C LEU A 248 -30.97 9.44 -9.43
N ALA A 249 -30.41 10.63 -9.19
CA ALA A 249 -30.67 11.82 -9.99
C ALA A 249 -30.30 11.62 -11.47
N ALA A 250 -29.13 11.02 -11.73
CA ALA A 250 -28.67 10.76 -13.09
C ALA A 250 -29.59 9.78 -13.84
N ARG A 251 -30.07 8.73 -13.16
CA ARG A 251 -30.98 7.75 -13.75
C ARG A 251 -32.34 8.36 -14.08
N LEU A 252 -32.93 9.09 -13.14
CA LEU A 252 -34.29 9.64 -13.25
C LEU A 252 -34.38 10.91 -14.12
N SER A 253 -33.28 11.66 -14.28
CA SER A 253 -33.27 12.91 -15.04
C SER A 253 -33.06 12.73 -16.55
N ALA A 254 -32.80 11.51 -17.01
CA ALA A 254 -32.66 11.20 -18.43
C ALA A 254 -33.80 10.34 -18.99
N LEU A 255 -34.82 10.09 -18.19
CA LEU A 255 -36.17 9.69 -18.62
C LEU A 255 -36.95 10.95 -19.00
#